data_AF-A0A2N1TLZ8-F1
#
_entry.id   AF-A0A2N1TLZ8-F1
#
_cell.length_a   1.000
_cell.length_b   1.000
_cell.length_c   1.000
_cell.angle_alpha   90.00
_cell.angle_beta   90.00
_cell.angle_gamma   90.00
#
_symmetry.space_group_name_H-M   'P 1'
#
loop_
_entity.id
_entity.type
_entity.pdbx_description
1 polymer ?
#
loop_
_entity_poly.entity_id
_entity_poly.type
_entity_poly.pdbx_seq_one_letter_code
_entity_poly.pdbx_strand_id
1 'polypeptide(L)'
;MIECKIILVDDHSLLREGLKAVIEEYPEWKIVGEASNGVDLLAMLKKVSCDLVVLDIAMPEMDGLTALKEITSRFPHVKVLMLSMLNDFTHFEKAKNLGAAGFMSKEDAGDELCRAIQKILSGKIYVSPSVSNLLAERQLNNMDSVNLQSIEVLTKREKQILAMIARGMTNKEVANDLEISIHTVENHRANLSEKLGSKNVASLVQFAIQKGLI
;
A
#
# COMPACT_ATOMS: atom_id res chain seq x y z
N MET A 1 -0.32 5.60 -33.80
CA MET A 1 -0.36 5.45 -32.34
C MET A 1 -1.51 6.28 -31.81
N ILE A 2 -2.20 5.82 -30.77
CA ILE A 2 -3.38 6.51 -30.22
C ILE A 2 -2.88 7.63 -29.30
N GLU A 3 -3.46 8.82 -29.44
CA GLU A 3 -3.19 9.97 -28.57
C GLU A 3 -3.57 9.64 -27.12
N CYS A 4 -2.75 10.03 -26.15
CA CYS A 4 -2.99 9.82 -24.72
C CYS A 4 -3.05 11.16 -23.97
N LYS A 5 -4.14 11.41 -23.25
CA LYS A 5 -4.34 12.61 -22.44
C LYS A 5 -3.96 12.34 -21.00
N ILE A 6 -3.01 13.11 -20.48
CA ILE A 6 -2.39 12.93 -19.19
C ILE A 6 -2.69 14.12 -18.29
N ILE A 7 -3.03 13.86 -17.02
CA ILE A 7 -3.04 14.87 -15.97
C ILE A 7 -1.92 14.56 -14.98
N LEU A 8 -1.17 15.60 -14.61
CA LEU A 8 -0.10 15.51 -13.61
C LEU A 8 -0.56 16.10 -12.29
N VAL A 9 -0.40 15.35 -11.21
CA VAL A 9 -0.84 15.77 -9.87
C VAL A 9 0.24 15.46 -8.87
N ASP A 10 0.80 16.51 -8.30
CA ASP A 10 1.83 16.49 -7.26
C ASP A 10 1.80 17.87 -6.61
N ASP A 11 2.09 18.03 -5.32
CA ASP A 11 2.16 19.35 -4.70
C ASP A 11 3.51 20.05 -4.96
N HIS A 12 4.54 19.30 -5.38
CA HIS A 12 5.87 19.80 -5.71
C HIS A 12 5.96 20.28 -7.16
N SER A 13 6.00 21.61 -7.34
CA SER A 13 6.08 22.23 -8.67
C SER A 13 7.28 21.78 -9.50
N LEU A 14 8.48 21.70 -8.90
CA LEU A 14 9.70 21.31 -9.60
C LEU A 14 9.61 19.90 -10.20
N LEU A 15 9.02 18.96 -9.45
CA LEU A 15 8.83 17.60 -9.94
C LEU A 15 7.80 17.59 -11.09
N ARG A 16 6.68 18.30 -10.96
CA ARG A 16 5.70 18.42 -12.07
C ARG A 16 6.34 18.97 -13.34
N GLU A 17 7.16 20.02 -13.26
CA GLU A 17 7.89 20.56 -14.42
C GLU A 17 8.84 19.51 -15.03
N GLY A 18 9.56 18.75 -14.21
CA GLY A 18 10.41 17.65 -14.69
C GLY A 18 9.62 16.55 -15.42
N LEU A 19 8.50 16.11 -14.84
CA LEU A 19 7.61 15.12 -15.46
C LEU A 19 7.03 15.62 -16.78
N LYS A 20 6.70 16.92 -16.86
CA LYS A 20 6.25 17.55 -18.11
C LYS A 20 7.29 17.46 -19.20
N ALA A 21 8.51 17.89 -18.91
CA ALA A 21 9.61 17.85 -19.88
C ALA A 21 9.82 16.44 -20.45
N VAL A 22 9.78 15.41 -19.60
CA VAL A 22 9.92 14.01 -20.02
C VAL A 22 8.75 13.54 -20.90
N ILE A 23 7.51 13.93 -20.57
CA ILE A 23 6.32 13.55 -21.35
C ILE A 23 6.28 14.28 -22.70
N GLU A 24 6.71 15.54 -22.74
CA GLU A 24 6.69 16.37 -23.96
C GLU A 24 7.63 15.87 -25.06
N GLU A 25 8.60 15.00 -24.74
CA GLU A 25 9.41 14.28 -25.72
C GLU A 25 8.61 13.30 -26.60
N TYR A 26 7.37 12.98 -26.20
CA TYR A 26 6.48 12.02 -26.87
C TYR A 26 5.29 12.75 -27.51
N PRO A 27 5.31 13.00 -28.83
CA PRO A 27 4.30 13.83 -29.51
C PRO A 27 2.86 13.33 -29.39
N GLU A 28 2.67 12.03 -29.20
CA GLU A 28 1.38 11.36 -29.02
C GLU A 28 0.79 11.52 -27.61
N TRP A 29 1.56 12.04 -26.65
CA TRP A 29 1.07 12.32 -25.31
C TRP A 29 0.77 13.81 -25.16
N LYS A 30 -0.35 14.11 -24.50
CA LYS A 30 -0.82 15.48 -24.26
C LYS A 30 -1.09 15.67 -22.79
N ILE A 31 -0.40 16.63 -22.20
CA ILE A 31 -0.70 17.07 -20.84
C ILE A 31 -1.91 18.00 -20.94
N VAL A 32 -3.05 17.51 -20.45
CA VAL A 32 -4.34 18.21 -20.54
C VAL A 32 -4.71 18.95 -19.26
N GLY A 33 -3.87 18.82 -18.23
CA GLY A 33 -4.01 19.60 -17.02
C GLY A 33 -3.04 19.20 -15.91
N GLU A 34 -3.01 20.06 -14.91
CA GLU A 34 -2.15 19.93 -13.74
C GLU A 34 -2.93 20.31 -12.48
N ALA A 35 -2.66 19.62 -11.38
CA ALA A 35 -3.22 19.95 -10.07
C ALA A 35 -2.17 19.73 -8.97
N SER A 36 -2.40 20.31 -7.80
CA SER A 36 -1.54 20.15 -6.61
C SER A 36 -2.19 19.32 -5.50
N ASN A 37 -3.43 18.86 -5.69
CA ASN A 37 -4.19 18.10 -4.72
C ASN A 37 -5.30 17.28 -5.39
N GLY A 38 -5.87 16.33 -4.65
CA GLY A 38 -6.96 15.48 -5.14
C GLY A 38 -8.29 16.21 -5.39
N VAL A 39 -8.57 17.31 -4.69
CA VAL A 39 -9.82 18.08 -4.86
C VAL A 39 -9.86 18.73 -6.25
N ASP A 40 -8.79 19.43 -6.61
CA ASP A 40 -8.63 20.09 -7.90
C ASP A 40 -8.58 19.08 -9.05
N LEU A 41 -7.89 17.96 -8.85
CA LEU A 41 -7.90 16.84 -9.80
C LEU A 41 -9.32 16.35 -10.09
N LEU A 42 -10.12 16.07 -9.06
CA LEU A 42 -11.49 15.58 -9.25
C LEU A 42 -12.41 16.65 -9.88
N ALA A 43 -12.16 17.94 -9.62
CA ALA A 43 -12.86 19.03 -10.29
C ALA A 43 -12.48 19.11 -11.78
N MET A 44 -11.21 18.84 -12.12
CA MET A 44 -10.69 18.84 -13.48
C MET A 44 -11.20 17.66 -14.31
N LEU A 45 -11.22 16.46 -13.74
CA LEU A 45 -11.73 15.24 -14.41
C LEU A 45 -13.21 15.34 -14.83
N LYS A 46 -13.98 16.25 -14.23
CA LYS A 46 -15.37 16.54 -14.66
C LYS A 46 -15.44 17.37 -15.94
N LYS A 47 -14.38 18.10 -16.27
CA LYS A 47 -14.34 19.11 -17.35
C LYS A 47 -13.46 18.67 -18.51
N VAL A 48 -12.44 17.86 -18.24
CA VAL A 48 -11.39 17.49 -19.19
C VAL A 48 -11.36 15.97 -19.33
N SER A 49 -11.33 15.49 -20.58
CA SER A 49 -11.12 14.06 -20.89
C SER A 49 -9.66 13.70 -20.61
N CYS A 50 -9.46 12.63 -19.84
CA CYS A 50 -8.16 12.14 -19.41
C CYS A 50 -8.12 10.62 -19.58
N ASP A 51 -6.99 10.09 -20.02
CA ASP A 51 -6.75 8.65 -20.17
C ASP A 51 -5.88 8.12 -19.02
N LEU A 52 -4.94 8.95 -18.54
CA LEU A 52 -4.01 8.58 -17.48
C LEU A 52 -3.74 9.75 -16.52
N VAL A 53 -3.81 9.48 -15.22
CA VAL A 53 -3.37 10.41 -14.18
C VAL A 53 -2.05 9.90 -13.59
N VAL A 54 -1.05 10.77 -13.55
CA VAL A 54 0.15 10.57 -12.72
C VAL A 54 -0.12 11.28 -11.40
N LEU A 55 -0.21 10.51 -10.31
CA LEU A 55 -0.79 10.96 -9.04
C LEU A 55 0.18 10.73 -7.88
N ASP A 56 0.63 11.82 -7.27
CA ASP A 56 1.33 11.76 -6.00
C ASP A 56 0.41 11.28 -4.86
N ILE A 57 0.99 10.59 -3.89
CA ILE A 57 0.30 10.15 -2.68
C ILE A 57 0.21 11.28 -1.66
N ALA A 58 1.31 11.98 -1.40
CA ALA A 58 1.45 12.90 -0.28
C ALA A 58 1.11 14.33 -0.70
N MET A 59 -0.17 14.67 -0.71
CA MET A 59 -0.66 15.99 -1.14
C MET A 59 -1.59 16.63 -0.09
N PRO A 60 -1.67 17.97 -0.03
CA PRO A 60 -2.61 18.67 0.85
C PRO A 60 -4.06 18.47 0.40
N GLU A 61 -5.01 18.82 1.28
CA GLU A 61 -6.48 18.80 1.07
C GLU A 61 -7.11 17.41 0.83
N MET A 62 -6.63 16.69 -0.18
CA MET A 62 -7.00 15.31 -0.48
C MET A 62 -5.77 14.57 -0.99
N ASP A 63 -5.37 13.53 -0.24
CA ASP A 63 -4.25 12.66 -0.57
C ASP A 63 -4.54 11.78 -1.80
N GLY A 64 -3.48 11.23 -2.39
CA GLY A 64 -3.56 10.43 -3.61
C GLY A 64 -4.33 9.13 -3.47
N LEU A 65 -4.37 8.49 -2.28
CA LEU A 65 -5.16 7.26 -2.10
C LEU A 65 -6.65 7.56 -2.03
N THR A 66 -7.02 8.64 -1.33
CA THR A 66 -8.40 9.14 -1.30
C THR A 66 -8.85 9.55 -2.69
N ALA A 67 -8.01 10.28 -3.43
CA ALA A 67 -8.28 10.65 -4.83
C ALA A 67 -8.40 9.43 -5.75
N LEU A 68 -7.49 8.45 -5.64
CA LEU A 68 -7.54 7.19 -6.40
C LEU A 68 -8.88 6.47 -6.22
N LYS A 69 -9.36 6.36 -4.98
CA LYS A 69 -10.65 5.73 -4.68
C LYS A 69 -11.82 6.43 -5.38
N GLU A 70 -11.82 7.76 -5.40
CA GLU A 70 -12.84 8.54 -6.10
C GLU A 70 -12.74 8.37 -7.62
N ILE A 71 -11.51 8.36 -8.16
CA ILE A 71 -11.26 8.15 -9.60
C ILE A 71 -11.77 6.79 -10.03
N THR A 72 -11.40 5.72 -9.33
CA THR A 72 -11.82 4.37 -9.72
C THR A 72 -13.32 4.15 -9.60
N SER A 73 -13.99 4.84 -8.67
CA SER A 73 -15.45 4.79 -8.55
C SER A 73 -16.19 5.60 -9.62
N ARG A 74 -15.66 6.74 -10.05
CA ARG A 74 -16.42 7.74 -10.85
C ARG A 74 -15.93 7.87 -12.28
N PHE A 75 -14.68 7.53 -12.52
CA PHE A 75 -13.98 7.64 -13.79
C PHE A 75 -13.23 6.32 -14.09
N PRO A 76 -13.91 5.17 -14.17
CA PRO A 76 -13.26 3.85 -14.25
C PRO A 76 -12.45 3.60 -15.52
N HIS A 77 -12.56 4.47 -16.52
CA HIS A 77 -11.75 4.45 -17.74
C HIS A 77 -10.37 5.11 -17.57
N VAL A 78 -10.22 5.97 -16.55
CA VAL A 78 -8.98 6.70 -16.26
C VAL A 78 -8.01 5.77 -15.55
N LYS A 79 -6.83 5.58 -16.14
CA LYS A 79 -5.76 4.79 -15.52
C LYS A 79 -4.97 5.68 -14.56
N VAL A 80 -4.52 5.12 -13.44
CA VAL A 80 -3.76 5.89 -12.44
C VAL A 80 -2.39 5.27 -12.21
N LEU A 81 -1.34 6.05 -12.44
CA LEU A 81 0.04 5.75 -12.04
C LEU A 81 0.32 6.50 -10.74
N MET A 82 0.50 5.77 -9.65
CA MET A 82 0.86 6.36 -8.37
C MET A 82 2.35 6.70 -8.31
N LEU A 83 2.67 7.91 -7.86
CA LEU A 83 4.01 8.35 -7.48
C LEU A 83 4.13 8.38 -5.95
N SER A 84 5.26 7.91 -5.44
CA SER A 84 5.51 7.85 -4.01
C SER A 84 6.99 8.07 -3.71
N MET A 85 7.30 8.60 -2.53
CA MET A 85 8.63 8.43 -1.97
C MET A 85 8.85 6.94 -1.65
N LEU A 86 10.08 6.43 -1.81
CA LEU A 86 10.39 5.00 -1.62
C LEU A 86 10.03 4.49 -0.20
N ASN A 87 10.05 5.40 0.77
CA ASN A 87 9.81 5.14 2.19
C ASN A 87 8.32 4.86 2.50
N ASP A 88 7.41 5.17 1.58
CA ASP A 88 5.95 5.15 1.77
C ASP A 88 5.28 3.86 1.29
N PHE A 89 6.03 2.76 1.32
CA PHE A 89 5.62 1.43 0.84
C PHE A 89 4.29 0.89 1.42
N THR A 90 3.86 1.35 2.59
CA THR A 90 2.57 0.96 3.19
C THR A 90 1.37 1.28 2.30
N HIS A 91 1.56 2.14 1.29
CA HIS A 91 0.54 2.55 0.35
C HIS A 91 0.48 1.66 -0.90
N PHE A 92 1.49 0.84 -1.22
CA PHE A 92 1.49 0.01 -2.44
C PHE A 92 0.30 -0.95 -2.49
N GLU A 93 0.12 -1.80 -1.46
CA GLU A 93 -0.98 -2.77 -1.42
C GLU A 93 -2.34 -2.07 -1.38
N LYS A 94 -2.44 -0.93 -0.68
CA LYS A 94 -3.67 -0.12 -0.64
C LYS A 94 -4.00 0.42 -2.03
N ALA A 95 -3.04 1.05 -2.70
CA ALA A 95 -3.21 1.60 -4.05
C ALA A 95 -3.60 0.51 -5.06
N LYS A 96 -2.92 -0.64 -5.01
CA LYS A 96 -3.25 -1.80 -5.83
C LYS A 96 -4.69 -2.27 -5.62
N ASN A 97 -5.12 -2.43 -4.37
CA ASN A 97 -6.49 -2.84 -4.03
C ASN A 97 -7.54 -1.81 -4.42
N LEU A 98 -7.18 -0.52 -4.47
CA LEU A 98 -8.03 0.56 -4.95
C LEU A 98 -8.10 0.66 -6.48
N GLY A 99 -7.27 -0.09 -7.21
CA GLY A 99 -7.29 -0.16 -8.67
C GLY A 99 -6.24 0.68 -9.38
N ALA A 100 -5.14 1.04 -8.72
CA ALA A 100 -4.01 1.68 -9.40
C ALA A 100 -3.48 0.81 -10.55
N ALA A 101 -3.24 1.44 -11.70
CA ALA A 101 -2.70 0.78 -12.88
C ALA A 101 -1.16 0.68 -12.83
N GLY A 102 -0.51 1.49 -12.00
CA GLY A 102 0.89 1.30 -11.68
C GLY A 102 1.34 2.05 -10.44
N PHE A 103 2.56 1.74 -10.00
CA PHE A 103 3.19 2.34 -8.83
C PHE A 103 4.68 2.58 -9.08
N MET A 104 5.16 3.77 -8.77
CA MET A 104 6.51 4.21 -9.10
C MET A 104 7.09 5.08 -7.98
N SER A 105 8.38 4.90 -7.71
CA SER A 105 9.14 5.83 -6.86
C SER A 105 9.36 7.15 -7.58
N LYS A 106 9.24 8.29 -6.89
CA LYS A 106 9.58 9.62 -7.43
C LYS A 106 11.02 9.67 -7.96
N GLU A 107 11.94 8.90 -7.38
CA GLU A 107 13.34 8.79 -7.82
C GLU A 107 13.48 8.13 -9.19
N ASP A 108 12.61 7.16 -9.52
CA ASP A 108 12.64 6.44 -10.80
C ASP A 108 11.95 7.23 -11.92
N ALA A 109 11.24 8.31 -11.59
CA ALA A 109 10.33 8.97 -12.52
C ALA A 109 11.04 9.60 -13.74
N GLY A 110 12.30 10.01 -13.61
CA GLY A 110 13.07 10.53 -14.74
C GLY A 110 13.27 9.48 -15.85
N ASP A 111 13.63 8.25 -15.48
CA ASP A 111 14.05 7.23 -16.43
C ASP A 111 12.92 6.27 -16.83
N GLU A 112 11.94 6.06 -15.94
CA GLU A 112 10.95 5.00 -16.09
C GLU A 112 9.54 5.48 -16.43
N LEU A 113 9.24 6.78 -16.32
CA LEU A 113 7.89 7.34 -16.53
C LEU A 113 7.30 6.93 -17.88
N CYS A 114 8.05 7.11 -18.96
CA CYS A 114 7.59 6.80 -20.32
C CYS A 114 7.29 5.31 -20.48
N ARG A 115 8.16 4.45 -19.93
CA ARG A 115 7.97 3.00 -19.94
C ARG A 115 6.74 2.58 -19.13
N ALA A 116 6.50 3.25 -18.00
CA ALA A 116 5.32 3.02 -17.18
C ALA A 116 4.04 3.37 -17.92
N ILE A 117 3.97 4.57 -18.51
CA ILE A 117 2.84 5.02 -19.33
C ILE A 117 2.57 4.01 -20.45
N GLN A 118 3.58 3.61 -21.23
CA GLN A 118 3.42 2.64 -22.31
C GLN A 118 2.86 1.29 -21.82
N LYS A 119 3.39 0.73 -20.73
CA LYS A 119 2.86 -0.52 -20.16
C LYS A 119 1.41 -0.36 -19.72
N ILE A 120 1.09 0.71 -19.00
CA ILE A 120 -0.25 1.00 -18.51
C ILE A 120 -1.24 1.15 -19.66
N LEU A 121 -0.87 1.89 -20.71
CA LEU A 121 -1.67 2.03 -21.91
C LEU A 121 -1.92 0.69 -22.61
N SER A 122 -0.95 -0.22 -22.63
CA SER A 122 -1.11 -1.60 -23.12
C SER A 122 -1.97 -2.52 -22.24
N GLY A 123 -2.51 -2.01 -21.13
CA GLY A 123 -3.35 -2.77 -20.20
C GLY A 123 -2.57 -3.61 -19.19
N LYS A 124 -1.26 -3.37 -19.06
CA LYS A 124 -0.39 -4.07 -18.11
C LYS A 124 -0.18 -3.21 -16.87
N ILE A 125 -0.09 -3.86 -15.71
CA ILE A 125 0.31 -3.19 -14.47
C ILE A 125 1.81 -2.86 -14.54
N TYR A 126 2.19 -1.67 -14.09
CA TYR A 126 3.58 -1.26 -13.97
C TYR A 126 4.00 -1.10 -12.50
N VAL A 127 5.16 -1.62 -12.14
CA VAL A 127 5.81 -1.38 -10.85
C VAL A 127 7.27 -1.02 -11.15
N SER A 128 7.76 0.08 -10.58
CA SER A 128 9.13 0.52 -10.87
C SER A 128 10.19 -0.41 -10.26
N PRO A 129 11.43 -0.42 -10.78
CA PRO A 129 12.49 -1.29 -10.28
C PRO A 129 12.74 -1.13 -8.78
N SER A 130 12.80 0.12 -8.29
CA SER A 130 13.07 0.40 -6.87
C SER A 130 11.94 -0.13 -5.97
N VAL A 131 10.69 0.02 -6.41
CA VAL A 131 9.52 -0.53 -5.69
C VAL A 131 9.52 -2.07 -5.75
N SER A 132 9.90 -2.66 -6.88
CA SER A 132 9.98 -4.12 -7.07
C SER A 132 11.07 -4.74 -6.21
N ASN A 133 12.24 -4.10 -6.09
CA ASN A 133 13.33 -4.54 -5.24
C ASN A 133 12.92 -4.50 -3.77
N LEU A 134 12.26 -3.41 -3.34
CA LEU A 134 11.75 -3.29 -1.98
C LEU A 134 10.67 -4.36 -1.65
N LEU A 135 9.80 -4.69 -2.62
CA LEU A 135 8.86 -5.81 -2.51
C LEU A 135 9.59 -7.14 -2.32
N ALA A 136 10.64 -7.40 -3.11
CA ALA A 136 11.40 -8.64 -3.06
C ALA A 136 12.17 -8.79 -1.75
N GLU A 137 12.88 -7.75 -1.30
CA GLU A 137 13.58 -7.73 -0.02
C GLU A 137 12.63 -8.00 1.14
N ARG A 138 11.43 -7.42 1.12
CA ARG A 138 10.42 -7.71 2.14
C ARG A 138 9.85 -9.10 2.03
N GLN A 139 9.68 -9.67 0.84
CA GLN A 139 9.28 -11.08 0.73
C GLN A 139 10.34 -12.01 1.30
N LEU A 140 11.63 -11.71 1.09
CA LEU A 140 12.74 -12.46 1.66
C LEU A 140 12.82 -12.29 3.19
N ASN A 141 12.71 -11.06 3.70
CA ASN A 141 12.67 -10.79 5.14
C ASN A 141 11.39 -11.33 5.81
N ASN A 142 10.28 -11.32 5.06
CA ASN A 142 9.04 -11.94 5.49
C ASN A 142 9.16 -13.46 5.45
N MET A 143 9.97 -14.08 4.57
CA MET A 143 10.23 -15.53 4.59
C MET A 143 10.90 -15.99 5.89
N ASP A 144 11.71 -15.15 6.54
CA ASP A 144 12.20 -15.42 7.89
C ASP A 144 11.12 -15.26 8.98
N SER A 145 10.00 -14.62 8.65
CA SER A 145 8.80 -14.40 9.47
C SER A 145 7.50 -15.01 8.87
N VAL A 146 7.62 -15.98 7.95
CA VAL A 146 6.49 -16.67 7.30
C VAL A 146 5.89 -17.63 8.32
N ASN A 147 4.91 -17.14 9.08
CA ASN A 147 3.57 -17.74 9.18
C ASN A 147 2.61 -16.88 10.04
N LEU A 148 2.71 -15.54 10.04
CA LEU A 148 1.73 -14.71 10.76
C LEU A 148 0.41 -14.69 9.98
N GLN A 149 -0.38 -15.76 10.12
CA GLN A 149 -1.75 -15.85 9.65
C GLN A 149 -2.57 -14.65 10.19
N SER A 150 -3.61 -14.26 9.44
CA SER A 150 -4.53 -13.21 9.88
C SER A 150 -5.06 -13.49 11.28
N ILE A 151 -5.21 -12.45 12.10
CA ILE A 151 -5.83 -12.52 13.44
C ILE A 151 -7.21 -13.19 13.41
N GLU A 152 -7.87 -13.21 12.24
CA GLU A 152 -9.16 -13.85 12.01
C GLU A 152 -9.13 -15.38 12.15
N VAL A 153 -7.96 -16.02 12.02
CA VAL A 153 -7.80 -17.47 12.23
C VAL A 153 -7.86 -17.85 13.71
N LEU A 154 -7.66 -16.87 14.60
CA LEU A 154 -7.69 -17.10 16.04
C LEU A 154 -9.13 -17.16 16.55
N THR A 155 -9.40 -18.16 17.39
CA THR A 155 -10.64 -18.21 18.18
C THR A 155 -10.70 -17.06 19.17
N LYS A 156 -11.90 -16.72 19.67
CA LYS A 156 -12.07 -15.69 20.71
C LYS A 156 -11.17 -15.93 21.93
N ARG A 157 -11.01 -17.20 22.32
CA ARG A 157 -10.19 -17.60 23.46
C ARG A 157 -8.70 -17.40 23.20
N GLU A 158 -8.23 -17.75 22.01
CA GLU A 158 -6.85 -17.54 21.58
C GLU A 158 -6.49 -16.04 21.50
N LYS A 159 -7.41 -15.19 21.04
CA LYS A 159 -7.22 -13.72 21.05
C LYS A 159 -7.09 -13.16 22.47
N GLN A 160 -7.90 -13.64 23.41
CA GLN A 160 -7.82 -13.23 24.82
C GLN A 160 -6.47 -13.62 25.42
N ILE A 161 -6.04 -14.86 25.23
CA ILE A 161 -4.75 -15.37 25.73
C ILE A 161 -3.59 -14.60 25.11
N LEU A 162 -3.63 -14.34 23.80
CA LEU A 162 -2.62 -13.53 23.10
C LEU A 162 -2.50 -12.11 23.68
N ALA A 163 -3.61 -11.44 23.96
CA ALA A 163 -3.61 -10.10 24.56
C ALA A 163 -3.02 -10.10 25.99
N MET A 164 -3.30 -11.13 26.78
CA MET A 164 -2.73 -11.28 28.13
C MET A 164 -1.22 -11.52 28.09
N ILE A 165 -0.75 -12.36 27.16
CA ILE A 165 0.68 -12.59 26.92
C ILE A 165 1.38 -11.30 26.49
N ALA A 166 0.74 -10.53 25.60
CA ALA A 166 1.25 -9.25 25.14
C ALA A 166 1.40 -8.21 26.25
N ARG A 167 0.58 -8.32 27.31
CA ARG A 167 0.69 -7.50 28.54
C ARG A 167 1.70 -8.03 29.55
N GLY A 168 2.44 -9.10 29.22
CA GLY A 168 3.49 -9.67 30.07
C GLY A 168 2.99 -10.67 31.12
N MET A 169 1.75 -11.14 31.03
CA MET A 169 1.22 -12.13 31.98
C MET A 169 1.88 -13.50 31.81
N THR A 170 2.20 -14.14 32.93
CA THR A 170 2.71 -15.51 33.01
C THR A 170 1.59 -16.54 32.77
N ASN A 171 1.94 -17.78 32.43
CA ASN A 171 0.94 -18.85 32.24
C ASN A 171 0.07 -19.07 33.49
N LYS A 172 0.63 -18.86 34.68
CA LYS A 172 -0.08 -18.98 35.96
C LYS A 172 -1.10 -17.86 36.14
N GLU A 173 -0.75 -16.63 35.80
CA GLU A 173 -1.65 -15.48 35.87
C GLU A 173 -2.78 -15.61 34.84
N VAL A 174 -2.46 -16.03 33.61
CA VAL A 174 -3.48 -16.30 32.58
C VAL A 174 -4.42 -17.42 33.02
N ALA A 175 -3.89 -18.51 33.59
CA ALA A 175 -4.70 -19.63 34.07
C ALA A 175 -5.68 -19.20 35.17
N ASN A 176 -5.21 -18.38 36.12
CA ASN A 176 -6.03 -17.84 37.19
C ASN A 176 -7.12 -16.89 36.68
N ASP A 177 -6.77 -15.94 35.81
CA ASP A 177 -7.71 -14.94 35.28
C ASP A 177 -8.80 -15.58 34.40
N LEU A 178 -8.44 -16.66 33.72
CA LEU A 178 -9.31 -17.37 32.80
C LEU A 178 -10.01 -18.59 33.40
N GLU A 179 -9.78 -18.89 34.69
CA GLU A 179 -10.29 -20.04 35.44
C GLU A 179 -10.08 -21.39 34.71
N ILE A 180 -8.88 -21.59 34.17
CA ILE A 180 -8.48 -22.82 33.46
C ILE A 180 -7.18 -23.38 34.01
N SER A 181 -6.85 -24.62 33.66
CA SER A 181 -5.56 -25.20 34.07
C SER A 181 -4.39 -24.53 33.33
N ILE A 182 -3.21 -24.49 33.99
CA ILE A 182 -1.96 -24.03 33.37
C ILE A 182 -1.67 -24.83 32.10
N HIS A 183 -1.92 -26.14 32.12
CA HIS A 183 -1.75 -27.01 30.96
C HIS A 183 -2.67 -26.61 29.78
N THR A 184 -3.89 -26.15 30.06
CA THR A 184 -4.80 -25.62 29.03
C THR A 184 -4.24 -24.34 28.41
N VAL A 185 -3.63 -23.46 29.20
CA VAL A 185 -2.95 -22.25 28.70
C VAL A 185 -1.76 -22.61 27.82
N GLU A 186 -0.94 -23.59 28.22
CA GLU A 186 0.18 -24.08 27.43
C GLU A 186 -0.26 -24.63 26.07
N ASN A 187 -1.33 -25.43 26.05
CA ASN A 187 -1.90 -25.95 24.81
C ASN A 187 -2.42 -24.83 23.89
N HIS A 188 -3.09 -23.82 24.44
CA HIS A 188 -3.50 -22.66 23.65
C HIS A 188 -2.30 -21.85 23.12
N ARG A 189 -1.20 -21.75 23.88
CA ARG A 189 0.03 -21.08 23.42
C ARG A 189 0.72 -21.85 22.31
N ALA A 190 0.78 -23.18 22.42
CA ALA A 190 1.31 -24.02 21.35
C ALA A 190 0.50 -23.84 20.06
N ASN A 191 -0.82 -23.89 20.15
CA ASN A 191 -1.71 -23.66 19.01
C ASN A 191 -1.60 -22.25 18.44
N LEU A 192 -1.45 -21.22 19.29
CA LEU A 192 -1.18 -19.85 18.87
C LEU A 192 0.14 -19.74 18.10
N SER A 193 1.22 -20.32 18.63
CA SER A 193 2.53 -20.30 17.97
C SER A 193 2.51 -21.04 16.63
N GLU A 194 1.80 -22.16 16.54
CA GLU A 194 1.65 -22.92 15.30
C GLU A 194 0.83 -22.16 14.26
N LYS A 195 -0.35 -21.64 14.64
CA LYS A 195 -1.22 -20.85 13.75
C LYS A 195 -0.56 -19.55 13.30
N LEU A 196 0.20 -18.90 14.17
CA LEU A 196 0.82 -17.59 13.91
C LEU A 196 2.29 -17.71 13.46
N GLY A 197 2.82 -18.90 13.22
CA GLY A 197 4.21 -19.08 12.80
C GLY A 197 5.25 -18.50 13.75
N SER A 198 4.86 -18.33 15.01
CA SER A 198 5.62 -17.56 15.98
C SER A 198 6.61 -18.47 16.68
N LYS A 199 7.90 -18.19 16.49
CA LYS A 199 9.00 -19.00 17.04
C LYS A 199 9.27 -18.68 18.52
N ASN A 200 8.82 -17.53 19.03
CA ASN A 200 9.06 -17.13 20.41
C ASN A 200 7.97 -16.18 20.94
N VAL A 201 8.02 -15.87 22.24
CA VAL A 201 7.06 -14.95 22.88
C VAL A 201 7.17 -13.55 22.31
N ALA A 202 8.38 -13.07 21.98
CA ALA A 202 8.58 -11.74 21.42
C ALA A 202 7.83 -11.55 20.09
N SER A 203 7.79 -12.56 19.22
CA SER A 203 7.04 -12.51 17.97
C SER A 203 5.53 -12.46 18.19
N LEU A 204 5.01 -13.17 19.22
CA LEU A 204 3.61 -13.08 19.61
C LEU A 204 3.24 -11.67 20.13
N VAL A 205 4.11 -11.06 20.93
CA VAL A 205 3.91 -9.68 21.42
C VAL A 205 3.91 -8.70 20.25
N GLN A 206 4.89 -8.79 19.35
CA GLN A 206 4.98 -7.93 18.18
C GLN A 206 3.74 -8.05 17.28
N PHE A 207 3.24 -9.28 17.09
CA PHE A 207 2.00 -9.53 16.35
C PHE A 207 0.78 -8.88 17.02
N ALA A 208 0.66 -8.98 18.34
CA ALA A 208 -0.43 -8.35 19.08
C ALA A 208 -0.43 -6.81 18.94
N ILE A 209 0.75 -6.18 18.99
CA ILE A 209 0.92 -4.74 18.76
C ILE A 209 0.48 -4.36 17.34
N GLN A 210 0.99 -5.07 16.31
CA GLN A 210 0.67 -4.79 14.91
C GLN A 210 -0.82 -4.90 14.59
N LYS A 211 -1.57 -5.74 15.33
CA LYS A 211 -3.00 -5.96 15.14
C LYS A 211 -3.89 -5.16 16.10
N GLY A 212 -3.32 -4.27 16.91
CA GLY A 212 -4.07 -3.40 17.82
C GLY A 212 -4.80 -4.16 18.93
N LEU A 213 -4.24 -5.28 19.40
CA LEU A 213 -4.78 -6.05 20.53
C LEU A 213 -4.38 -5.47 21.90
N ILE A 214 -3.41 -4.58 21.90
CA ILE A 214 -2.90 -3.81 23.04
C ILE A 214 -2.60 -2.37 22.61
#